data_AF-A0A415G4X5-F1
#
_entry.id   AF-A0A415G4X5-F1
#
_cell.length_a   1.000
_cell.length_b   1.000
_cell.length_c   1.000
_cell.angle_alpha   90.00
_cell.angle_beta   90.00
_cell.angle_gamma   90.00
#
_symmetry.space_group_name_H-M   'P 1'
#
loop_
_entity.id
_entity.type
_entity.pdbx_description
1 polymer ?
#
loop_
_entity_poly.entity_id
_entity_poly.type
_entity_poly.pdbx_seq_one_letter_code
_entity_poly.pdbx_strand_id
1 'polypeptide(L)'
;MREIQRLDIYKESINKEIVPCIVIESDIYDSIVVPLLDSVNDVEDIYCSVETKTLGKKYAVMSKLVLIRTKRLTEEKFIERLPDVPVLAELAKCYDKLFVG
;
A
#
# COMPACT_ATOMS: atom_id res chain seq x y z
N MET A 1 -14.87 -12.62 -7.28
CA MET A 1 -13.60 -11.94 -7.59
C MET A 1 -13.80 -10.47 -7.27
N ARG A 2 -13.08 -9.93 -6.27
CA ARG A 2 -12.98 -8.48 -6.05
C ARG A 2 -11.82 -8.00 -6.92
N GLU A 3 -12.08 -7.06 -7.82
CA GLU A 3 -11.07 -6.54 -8.74
C GLU A 3 -10.30 -5.41 -8.04
N ILE A 4 -8.97 -5.50 -7.95
CA ILE A 4 -8.14 -4.43 -7.37
C ILE A 4 -8.17 -3.25 -8.34
N GLN A 5 -8.84 -2.16 -7.97
CA GLN A 5 -9.22 -1.11 -8.92
C GLN A 5 -8.16 -0.05 -9.21
N ARG A 6 -7.09 0.09 -8.40
CA ARG A 6 -5.95 1.01 -8.64
C ARG A 6 -4.83 0.79 -7.62
N LEU A 7 -3.57 0.87 -8.06
CA LEU A 7 -2.40 1.00 -7.16
C LEU A 7 -1.96 2.46 -7.03
N ASP A 8 -2.77 3.23 -6.33
CA ASP A 8 -2.43 4.60 -6.01
C ASP A 8 -1.73 4.65 -4.65
N ILE A 9 -0.64 5.42 -4.56
CA ILE A 9 0.08 5.71 -3.31
C ILE A 9 -0.41 7.05 -2.78
N TYR A 10 -0.79 7.08 -1.51
CA TYR A 10 -1.18 8.27 -0.77
C TYR A 10 -0.32 8.43 0.48
N LYS A 11 -0.14 9.65 0.94
CA LYS A 11 0.40 9.92 2.28
C LYS A 11 -0.73 9.88 3.31
N GLU A 12 -0.59 9.06 4.34
CA GLU A 12 -1.51 9.04 5.48
C GLU A 12 -0.79 9.30 6.79
N SER A 13 -1.54 9.85 7.75
CA SER A 13 -1.04 10.10 9.10
C SER A 13 -1.35 8.90 9.99
N ILE A 14 -0.34 8.10 10.30
CA ILE A 14 -0.43 6.92 11.15
C ILE A 14 0.40 7.21 12.40
N ASN A 15 -0.21 7.14 13.59
CA ASN A 15 0.48 7.42 14.86
C ASN A 15 1.23 8.77 14.89
N LYS A 16 0.70 9.80 14.20
CA LYS A 16 1.29 11.15 14.00
C LYS A 16 2.51 11.20 13.07
N GLU A 17 2.85 10.09 12.42
CA GLU A 17 3.87 10.03 11.38
C GLU A 17 3.21 10.01 10.00
N ILE A 18 3.81 10.71 9.03
CA ILE A 18 3.33 10.69 7.65
C ILE A 18 3.99 9.51 6.95
N VAL A 19 3.19 8.53 6.56
CA VAL A 19 3.66 7.29 5.95
C VAL A 19 3.04 7.15 4.56
N PRO A 20 3.83 6.84 3.51
CA PRO A 20 3.28 6.50 2.21
C PRO A 20 2.49 5.19 2.33
N CYS A 21 1.32 5.11 1.73
CA CYS A 21 0.43 3.96 1.83
C CYS A 21 -0.13 3.63 0.44
N ILE A 22 -0.19 2.35 0.10
CA ILE A 22 -0.85 1.87 -1.12
C ILE A 22 -2.32 1.62 -0.82
N VAL A 23 -3.19 2.11 -1.69
CA VAL A 23 -4.61 1.78 -1.66
C VAL A 23 -4.82 0.40 -2.24
N ILE A 24 -5.50 -0.46 -1.50
CA ILE A 24 -5.85 -1.80 -1.96
C ILE A 24 -7.36 -1.91 -2.21
N GLU A 25 -8.15 -1.24 -1.37
CA GLU A 25 -9.61 -1.15 -1.54
C GLU A 25 -10.03 0.31 -1.39
N SER A 26 -10.90 0.80 -2.26
CA SER A 26 -11.49 2.12 -2.12
C SER A 26 -12.98 2.03 -2.28
N ASP A 27 -13.71 2.36 -1.23
CA ASP A 27 -15.15 2.57 -1.24
C ASP A 27 -15.45 4.08 -1.23
N ILE A 28 -16.73 4.45 -1.38
CA ILE A 28 -17.21 5.83 -1.37
C ILE A 28 -16.94 6.50 -0.02
N TYR A 29 -16.97 5.73 1.06
CA TYR A 29 -16.86 6.23 2.43
C TYR A 29 -15.49 5.97 3.07
N ASP A 30 -14.91 4.82 2.77
CA ASP A 30 -13.70 4.33 3.41
C ASP A 30 -12.76 3.69 2.39
N SER A 31 -11.47 3.89 2.58
CA SER A 31 -10.44 3.21 1.80
C SER A 31 -9.60 2.35 2.74
N ILE A 32 -9.24 1.16 2.27
CA ILE A 32 -8.28 0.29 2.94
C ILE A 32 -6.93 0.53 2.29
N VAL A 33 -6.00 0.99 3.11
CA VAL A 33 -4.63 1.27 2.70
C VAL A 33 -3.64 0.41 3.47
N VAL A 34 -2.50 0.15 2.86
CA VAL A 34 -1.38 -0.56 3.46
C VAL A 34 -0.18 0.37 3.53
N PRO A 35 0.38 0.60 4.73
CA PRO A 35 1.55 1.44 4.88
C PRO A 35 2.78 0.80 4.22
N LEU A 36 3.53 1.64 3.54
CA LEU A 36 4.83 1.36 2.94
C LEU A 36 5.91 1.82 3.91
N LEU A 37 6.85 0.93 4.21
CA LEU A 37 8.04 1.26 4.99
C LEU A 37 9.23 1.46 4.06
N ASP A 38 10.12 2.38 4.42
CA ASP A 38 11.38 2.57 3.71
C ASP A 38 12.17 1.25 3.79
N SER A 39 12.56 0.68 2.65
CA SER A 39 13.20 -0.65 2.55
C SER A 39 14.63 -0.69 3.12
N VAL A 40 14.99 0.28 3.96
CA VAL A 40 16.35 0.56 4.45
C VAL A 40 16.75 -0.32 5.64
N ASN A 41 15.79 -1.00 6.27
CA ASN A 41 16.08 -1.91 7.37
C ASN A 41 15.83 -3.36 6.95
N ASP A 42 16.78 -4.24 7.28
CA ASP A 42 16.66 -5.70 7.34
C ASP A 42 15.48 -6.10 8.24
N VAL A 43 14.26 -5.95 7.75
CA VAL A 43 13.09 -6.50 8.42
C VAL A 43 12.94 -7.92 7.90
N GLU A 44 13.12 -8.92 8.77
CA GLU A 44 12.90 -10.34 8.45
C GLU A 44 11.44 -10.64 8.01
N ASP A 45 10.58 -9.63 8.09
CA ASP A 45 9.14 -9.64 7.85
C ASP A 45 8.75 -8.78 6.64
N ILE A 46 9.51 -8.80 5.53
CA ILE A 46 9.10 -8.13 4.27
C ILE A 46 8.34 -9.12 3.39
N TYR A 47 7.12 -8.77 3.00
CA TYR A 47 6.31 -9.59 2.11
C TYR A 47 6.61 -9.32 0.63
N CYS A 48 6.60 -8.04 0.25
CA CYS A 48 6.96 -7.62 -1.10
C CYS A 48 7.63 -6.25 -1.07
N SER A 49 8.37 -5.94 -2.13
CA SER A 49 9.00 -4.64 -2.28
C SER A 49 8.47 -3.91 -3.50
N VAL A 50 8.12 -2.65 -3.31
CA VAL A 50 7.58 -1.78 -4.34
C VAL A 50 8.58 -0.68 -4.61
N GLU A 51 9.02 -0.58 -5.86
CA GLU A 51 9.86 0.54 -6.29
C GLU A 51 8.97 1.68 -6.79
N THR A 52 9.20 2.87 -6.23
CA THR A 52 8.45 4.08 -6.55
C THR A 52 9.30 5.00 -7.40
N LYS A 53 8.74 5.54 -8.48
CA LYS A 53 9.50 6.43 -9.37
C LYS A 53 9.53 7.85 -8.81
N THR A 54 8.43 8.29 -8.19
CA THR A 54 8.30 9.67 -7.69
C THR A 54 9.10 9.88 -6.42
N LEU A 55 9.13 8.89 -5.52
CA LEU A 55 9.89 8.99 -4.28
C LEU A 55 11.35 8.54 -4.44
N GLY A 56 11.74 8.01 -5.61
CA GLY A 56 13.10 7.55 -5.91
C GLY A 56 13.64 6.49 -4.94
N LYS A 57 12.72 5.74 -4.32
CA LYS A 57 13.00 4.85 -3.20
C LYS A 57 12.29 3.52 -3.39
N LYS A 58 12.93 2.47 -2.87
CA LYS A 58 12.33 1.16 -2.74
C LYS A 58 11.63 1.10 -1.39
N TYR A 59 10.34 0.79 -1.42
CA TYR A 59 9.52 0.58 -0.23
C TYR A 59 9.27 -0.90 -0.04
N ALA A 60 9.09 -1.30 1.21
CA ALA A 60 8.72 -2.64 1.58
C ALA A 60 7.30 -2.65 2.16
N VAL A 61 6.53 -3.64 1.74
CA VAL A 61 5.26 -4.03 2.36
C VAL A 61 5.58 -5.12 3.39
N MET A 62 5.21 -4.88 4.64
CA MET A 62 5.47 -5.82 5.73
C MET A 62 4.59 -7.09 5.63
N SER A 63 5.12 -8.25 6.04
CA SER A 63 4.42 -9.53 6.20
C SER A 63 3.25 -9.42 7.17
N LYS A 64 3.43 -8.63 8.23
CA LYS A 64 2.35 -8.13 9.09
C LYS A 64 1.69 -6.96 8.39
N LEU A 65 0.92 -7.25 7.34
CA LEU A 65 0.11 -6.25 6.66
C LEU A 65 -0.89 -5.65 7.64
N VAL A 66 -0.61 -4.42 8.08
CA VAL A 66 -1.56 -3.63 8.87
C VAL A 66 -2.49 -2.95 7.88
N LEU A 67 -3.71 -3.47 7.78
CA LEU A 67 -4.77 -2.83 7.00
C LEU A 67 -5.28 -1.62 7.77
N ILE A 68 -5.15 -0.45 7.18
CA ILE A 68 -5.60 0.79 7.80
C ILE A 68 -6.82 1.27 7.05
N ARG A 69 -7.93 1.35 7.77
CA ARG A 69 -9.14 2.00 7.28
C ARG A 69 -8.96 3.50 7.42
N THR A 70 -8.81 4.19 6.29
CA THR A 70 -8.78 5.65 6.24
C THR A 70 -10.06 6.17 5.60
N LYS A 71 -10.45 7.39 6.00
CA LYS A 71 -11.55 8.10 5.34
C LYS A 71 -11.13 8.47 3.91
N ARG A 72 -12.13 8.84 3.11
CA ARG A 72 -11.99 9.29 1.71
C ARG A 72 -10.63 9.94 1.41
N LEU A 73 -9.89 9.28 0.52
CA LEU A 73 -8.61 9.76 -0.01
C LEU A 73 -8.84 11.00 -0.87
N THR A 74 -8.03 12.03 -0.67
CA THR A 74 -8.10 13.30 -1.40
C THR A 74 -6.90 13.47 -2.33
N GLU A 75 -7.05 14.26 -3.40
CA GLU A 75 -5.96 14.51 -4.36
C GLU A 75 -4.73 15.17 -3.70
N GLU A 76 -4.91 15.96 -2.64
CA GLU A 76 -3.79 16.54 -1.88
C GLU A 76 -2.91 15.49 -1.17
N LYS A 77 -3.47 14.31 -0.90
CA LYS A 77 -2.76 13.18 -0.29
C LYS A 77 -2.10 12.28 -1.33
N PHE A 78 -2.45 12.41 -2.61
CA PHE A 78 -1.92 11.57 -3.67
C PHE A 78 -0.42 11.83 -3.87
N ILE A 79 0.35 10.76 -4.04
CA ILE A 79 1.78 10.82 -4.35
C ILE A 79 2.02 10.37 -5.79
N GLU A 80 1.67 9.14 -6.10
CA GLU A 80 1.90 8.56 -7.43
C GLU A 80 1.01 7.35 -7.68
N ARG A 81 0.90 6.98 -8.95
CA ARG A 81 0.31 5.71 -9.37
C ARG A 81 1.42 4.75 -9.73
N LEU A 82 1.41 3.56 -9.14
CA LEU A 82 2.36 2.51 -9.48
C LEU A 82 2.00 1.90 -10.85
N PRO A 83 3.00 1.49 -11.65
CA PRO A 83 2.76 0.87 -12.94
C PRO A 83 2.03 -0.47 -12.77
N ASP A 84 1.05 -0.69 -13.63
CA ASP A 84 0.32 -1.95 -13.71
C ASP A 84 1.27 -3.13 -14.04
N VAL A 85 0.95 -4.29 -13.46
CA VAL A 85 1.30 -5.66 -13.88
C VAL A 85 2.17 -6.49 -12.89
N PRO A 86 3.37 -6.13 -12.39
CA PRO A 86 4.07 -7.01 -11.44
C PRO A 86 3.59 -6.83 -9.99
N VAL A 87 3.47 -5.57 -9.55
CA VAL A 87 3.18 -5.21 -8.16
C VAL A 87 1.75 -5.57 -7.77
N LEU A 88 0.80 -5.47 -8.71
CA LEU A 88 -0.59 -5.89 -8.51
C LEU A 88 -0.70 -7.39 -8.21
N ALA A 89 0.00 -8.22 -8.97
CA ALA A 89 -0.03 -9.67 -8.77
C ALA A 89 0.59 -10.07 -7.43
N GLU A 90 1.65 -9.36 -7.01
CA GLU A 90 2.28 -9.55 -5.70
C GLU A 90 1.36 -9.09 -4.57
N LEU A 91 0.76 -7.89 -4.68
CA LEU A 91 -0.19 -7.35 -3.70
C LEU A 91 -1.49 -8.14 -3.60
N ALA A 92 -2.03 -8.62 -4.73
CA ALA A 92 -3.19 -9.50 -4.74
C ALA A 92 -2.91 -10.80 -3.99
N LYS A 93 -1.73 -11.41 -4.21
CA LYS A 93 -1.29 -12.57 -3.42
C LYS A 93 -1.13 -12.22 -1.93
N CYS A 94 -0.72 -10.99 -1.58
CA CYS A 94 -0.68 -10.53 -0.18
C CYS A 94 -2.09 -10.54 0.42
N TYR A 95 -3.02 -9.89 -0.29
CA TYR A 95 -4.39 -9.71 0.15
C TYR A 95 -5.10 -11.07 0.32
N ASP A 96 -4.94 -11.97 -0.66
CA ASP A 96 -5.53 -13.30 -0.60
C ASP A 96 -5.00 -14.09 0.61
N LYS A 97 -3.69 -14.10 0.89
CA LYS A 97 -3.17 -14.81 2.07
C LYS A 97 -3.65 -14.24 3.40
N LEU A 98 -3.83 -12.92 3.52
CA LEU A 98 -4.32 -12.32 4.76
C LEU A 98 -5.80 -12.59 5.03
N PHE A 99 -6.62 -12.56 3.99
CA PHE A 99 -8.07 -12.70 4.12
C PHE A 99 -8.54 -14.15 4.03
N VAL A 100 -7.78 -15.02 3.34
CA VAL A 100 -8.15 -16.42 3.12
C VAL A 100 -7.41 -17.37 4.08
N GLY A 101 -6.25 -16.98 4.62
CA GLY A 101 -5.43 -17.80 5.51
C GLY A 101 -4.32 -18.55 4.78
#